data_AF-A0AAW6BP54-F1
#
_entry.id   AF-A0AAW6BP54-F1
#
_cell.length_a   1.000
_cell.length_b   1.000
_cell.length_c   1.000
_cell.angle_alpha   90.00
_cell.angle_beta   90.00
_cell.angle_gamma   90.00
#
_symmetry.space_group_name_H-M   'P 1'
#
loop_
_entity.id
_entity.type
_entity.pdbx_description
1 polymer ?
#
loop_
_entity_poly.entity_id
_entity_poly.type
_entity_poly.pdbx_seq_one_letter_code
_entity_poly.pdbx_strand_id
1 'polypeptide(L)' 'MYKSINLDDAKYRSGLAMSLYEVIMNIAAKEECSSELRDLIALACDINQEINRSLKAALNSGVEE' A
#
# COMPACT_ATOMS: atom_id res chain seq x y z
N MET A 1 17.21 -11.27 -10.63
CA MET A 1 15.86 -11.86 -10.58
C MET A 1 15.31 -11.61 -9.19
N TYR A 2 14.33 -10.72 -9.04
CA TYR A 2 13.74 -10.49 -7.72
C TYR A 2 13.08 -11.78 -7.24
N LYS A 3 13.34 -12.17 -6.00
CA LYS A 3 12.68 -13.33 -5.40
C LYS A 3 11.19 -13.02 -5.33
N SER A 4 10.35 -13.88 -5.91
CA SER A 4 8.89 -13.75 -5.78
C SER A 4 8.55 -13.77 -4.29
N ILE A 5 7.76 -12.80 -3.86
CA ILE A 5 7.12 -12.82 -2.55
C ILE A 5 5.88 -13.72 -2.64
N ASN A 6 5.54 -14.41 -1.55
CA ASN A 6 4.28 -15.12 -1.47
C ASN A 6 3.12 -14.13 -1.25
N LEU A 7 1.88 -14.58 -1.43
CA LEU A 7 0.70 -13.72 -1.34
C LEU A 7 0.45 -13.20 0.08
N ASP A 8 0.73 -13.99 1.12
CA ASP A 8 0.60 -13.57 2.52
C ASP A 8 1.57 -12.44 2.88
N ASP A 9 2.83 -12.57 2.47
CA ASP A 9 3.87 -11.55 2.62
C ASP A 9 3.49 -10.29 1.86
N ALA A 10 2.96 -10.42 0.65
CA ALA A 10 2.49 -9.29 -0.14
C ALA A 10 1.32 -8.57 0.54
N LYS A 11 0.35 -9.32 1.10
CA LYS A 11 -0.80 -8.77 1.84
C LYS A 11 -0.33 -8.06 3.11
N TYR A 12 0.58 -8.67 3.84
CA TYR A 12 1.14 -8.09 5.06
C TYR A 12 1.91 -6.80 4.76
N ARG A 13 2.81 -6.81 3.77
CA ARG A 13 3.60 -5.63 3.38
C ARG A 13 2.74 -4.49 2.83
N SER A 14 1.76 -4.78 1.97
CA SER A 14 0.81 -3.76 1.50
C SER A 14 -0.06 -3.23 2.65
N GLY A 15 -0.33 -4.06 3.66
CA GLY A 15 -0.93 -3.66 4.93
C GLY A 15 -0.07 -2.61 5.66
N LEU A 16 1.20 -2.92 5.90
CA LEU A 16 2.15 -2.01 6.54
C LEU A 16 2.34 -0.71 5.74
N ALA A 17 2.35 -0.80 4.42
CA ALA A 17 2.50 0.36 3.55
C ALA A 17 1.36 1.37 3.74
N MET A 18 0.14 0.94 4.09
CA MET A 18 -0.95 1.88 4.41
C MET A 18 -0.59 2.77 5.60
N SER A 19 -0.10 2.19 6.70
CA SER A 19 0.36 2.95 7.87
C SER A 19 1.57 3.84 7.55
N LEU A 20 2.48 3.36 6.70
CA LEU A 20 3.62 4.16 6.24
C LEU A 20 3.17 5.41 5.47
N TYR A 21 2.24 5.27 4.51
CA TYR A 21 1.74 6.40 3.74
C TYR A 21 1.00 7.40 4.61
N GLU A 22 0.24 6.96 5.62
CA GLU A 22 -0.42 7.84 6.56
C GLU A 22 0.59 8.72 7.32
N VAL A 23 1.68 8.14 7.81
CA VAL A 23 2.76 8.87 8.49
C VAL A 23 3.44 9.85 7.54
N ILE A 24 3.81 9.40 6.33
CA ILE A 24 4.47 10.25 5.33
C ILE A 24 3.57 11.42 4.96
N MET A 25 2.28 11.18 4.75
CA MET A 25 1.32 12.23 4.37
C MET A 25 1.10 13.25 5.50
N ASN A 26 1.08 12.80 6.76
CA ASN A 26 1.03 13.68 7.92
C ASN A 26 2.28 14.57 8.01
N ILE A 27 3.47 14.00 7.81
CA ILE A 27 4.72 14.76 7.78
C ILE A 27 4.73 15.74 6.61
N ALA A 28 4.36 15.32 5.41
CA ALA A 28 4.31 16.18 4.24
C ALA A 28 3.35 17.37 4.42
N ALA A 29 2.25 17.18 5.16
CA ALA A 29 1.34 18.26 5.52
C ALA A 29 1.95 19.21 6.56
N LYS A 30 2.65 18.68 7.58
CA LYS A 30 3.31 19.49 8.64
C LYS A 30 4.48 20.31 8.12
N GLU A 31 5.28 19.76 7.22
CA GLU A 31 6.44 20.41 6.62
C GLU A 31 6.05 21.30 5.42
N GLU A 32 4.75 21.54 5.19
CA GLU A 32 4.22 22.36 4.11
C GLU A 32 4.82 22.01 2.73
N CYS A 33 5.01 20.70 2.49
CA CYS A 33 5.56 20.21 1.25
C CYS A 33 4.68 20.60 0.05
N SER A 34 5.30 20.64 -1.14
CA SER A 34 4.61 20.99 -2.37
C SER A 34 3.37 20.13 -2.61
N SER A 35 2.35 20.71 -3.22
CA SER A 35 1.14 19.98 -3.62
C SER A 35 1.47 18.77 -4.49
N GLU A 36 2.41 18.93 -5.43
CA GLU A 36 2.87 17.85 -6.30
C GLU A 36 3.42 16.66 -5.52
N LEU A 37 4.23 16.88 -4.48
CA LEU A 37 4.73 15.77 -3.64
C LEU A 37 3.58 15.09 -2.89
N ARG A 38 2.63 15.86 -2.36
CA ARG A 38 1.46 15.32 -1.65
C ARG A 38 0.59 14.48 -2.59
N ASP A 39 0.39 14.94 -3.82
CA ASP A 39 -0.39 14.23 -4.84
C ASP A 39 0.29 12.92 -5.25
N LEU A 40 1.62 12.92 -5.40
CA LEU A 40 2.39 11.70 -5.69
C LEU A 40 2.33 10.68 -4.54
N ILE A 41 2.40 11.13 -3.27
CA ILE A 41 2.24 10.24 -2.11
C ILE A 41 0.81 9.67 -2.09
N ALA A 42 -0.20 10.47 -2.43
CA ALA A 42 -1.60 10.04 -2.44
C ALA A 42 -1.81 8.96 -3.51
N LEU A 43 -1.31 9.19 -4.73
CA LEU A 43 -1.33 8.22 -5.81
C LEU A 43 -0.67 6.89 -5.41
N ALA A 44 0.50 6.94 -4.75
CA ALA A 44 1.18 5.73 -4.28
C ALA A 44 0.36 4.99 -3.21
N CYS A 45 -0.31 5.73 -2.32
CA CYS A 45 -1.22 5.16 -1.32
C CYS A 45 -2.41 4.44 -1.98
N ASP A 46 -3.04 5.08 -2.97
CA ASP A 46 -4.19 4.53 -3.70
C ASP A 46 -3.81 3.22 -4.43
N ILE A 47 -2.68 3.21 -5.14
CA ILE A 47 -2.16 2.00 -5.81
C ILE A 47 -1.93 0.88 -4.78
N ASN A 48 -1.32 1.19 -3.63
CA ASN A 48 -1.10 0.20 -2.59
C ASN A 48 -2.41 -0.34 -1.99
N GLN A 49 -3.44 0.50 -1.84
CA GLN A 49 -4.76 0.06 -1.40
C GLN A 49 -5.40 -0.89 -2.41
N GLU A 50 -5.32 -0.59 -3.71
CA GLU A 50 -5.84 -1.46 -4.77
C GLU A 50 -5.14 -2.82 -4.77
N ILE A 51 -3.80 -2.83 -4.62
CA ILE A 51 -3.02 -4.06 -4.46
C ILE A 51 -3.46 -4.82 -3.22
N ASN A 52 -3.59 -4.16 -2.06
CA ASN A 52 -4.00 -4.81 -0.82
C ASN A 52 -5.41 -5.43 -0.93
N ARG A 53 -6.34 -4.74 -1.57
CA ARG A 53 -7.71 -5.24 -1.82
C ARG A 53 -7.68 -6.47 -2.74
N SER A 54 -6.91 -6.40 -3.82
CA SER A 54 -6.73 -7.52 -4.76
C SER A 54 -6.11 -8.74 -4.08
N LEU A 55 -5.10 -8.53 -3.23
CA LEU A 55 -4.46 -9.59 -2.45
C LEU A 55 -5.43 -10.22 -1.43
N LYS A 56 -6.25 -9.41 -0.76
CA LYS A 56 -7.31 -9.90 0.13
C LYS A 56 -8.33 -10.76 -0.63
N ALA A 57 -8.76 -10.30 -1.81
CA ALA A 57 -9.69 -11.06 -2.64
C ALA A 57 -9.10 -12.41 -3.06
N ALA A 58 -7.86 -12.42 -3.56
CA ALA A 58 -7.17 -13.63 -3.99
C ALA A 58 -6.94 -14.64 -2.86
N LEU A 59 -6.61 -14.18 -1.65
CA LEU A 59 -6.43 -15.05 -0.49
C LEU A 59 -7.76 -15.59 0.06
N ASN A 60 -8.86 -14.85 -0.09
CA ASN A 60 -10.18 -15.31 0.33
C ASN A 60 -10.78 -16.33 -0.66
N SER A 61 -10.47 -16.21 -1.96
CA SER A 61 -10.94 -17.15 -2.98
C SER A 61 -10.22 -18.51 -2.95
N GLY A 62 -9.12 -18.64 -2.20
CA GLY A 62 -8.37 -19.90 -2.04
C GLY A 62 -8.81 -20.74 -0.84
N VAL A 63 -9.88 -20.37 -0.13
CA VAL A 63 -10.38 -21.05 1.08
C VAL A 63 -11.56 -22.00 0.77
N GLU A 64 -11.96 -22.13 -0.50
CA GLU A 64 -13.11 -22.97 -0.94
C GLU A 64 -12.72 -24.33 -1.56
N GLU A 65 -11.47 -24.79 -1.42
CA GLU A 65 -11.05 -26.17 -1.82
C GLU A 65 -10.86 -27.12 -0.62
#